data_AF-J9GV37-F1
#
_entry.id   AF-J9GV37-F1
#
_cell.length_a   1.000
_cell.length_b   1.000
_cell.length_c   1.000
_cell.angle_alpha   90.00
_cell.angle_beta   90.00
_cell.angle_gamma   90.00
#
_symmetry.space_group_name_H-M   'P 1'
#
loop_
_entity.id
_entity.type
_entity.pdbx_description
1 polymer ?
#
loop_
_entity_poly.entity_id
_entity_poly.type
_entity_poly.pdbx_seq_one_letter_code
_entity_poly.pdbx_strand_id
1 'polypeptide(L)'
;MRTLLDKGMLPLFDSGYINLKRQYLTVGVNGIVEAAESLGITISDNAEYEQFVSNILGLIETYNKKYRSKDLLFNCEMIPAENVGVKHANWDREDGYFVPRDCYNSYFYIVESANTSVIEKFRLHGRRYIEHLTGGSALHMNLEEHLSQPQYRQLLRVAAKEGCNYFTFNIPNTLCKDCGHIDKRYLQECPHCHSKNVDYLTRIIGYLKRVSNFSLDRQKEAARRFYAKAE
;
A
#
# COMPACT_ATOMS: atom_id res chain seq x y z
N MET A 1 7.35 -6.90 26.34
CA MET A 1 5.94 -7.34 26.46
C MET A 1 5.74 -8.39 27.55
N ARG A 2 6.44 -9.54 27.53
CA ARG A 2 6.30 -10.58 28.59
C ARG A 2 6.51 -10.04 30.00
N THR A 3 7.58 -9.30 30.24
CA THR A 3 7.83 -8.63 31.54
C THR A 3 6.71 -7.69 31.99
N LEU A 4 5.99 -7.06 31.05
CA LEU A 4 4.85 -6.19 31.38
C LEU A 4 3.62 -7.02 31.73
N LEU A 5 3.41 -8.14 31.03
CA LEU A 5 2.37 -9.11 31.36
C LEU A 5 2.59 -9.73 32.75
N ASP A 6 3.82 -10.18 33.03
CA ASP A 6 4.19 -10.79 34.32
C ASP A 6 4.03 -9.82 35.50
N LYS A 7 4.07 -8.51 35.23
CA LYS A 7 3.83 -7.45 36.21
C LYS A 7 2.36 -7.01 36.31
N GLY A 8 1.44 -7.65 35.57
CA GLY A 8 0.01 -7.28 35.54
C GLY A 8 -0.26 -5.91 34.92
N MET A 9 0.64 -5.43 34.05
CA MET A 9 0.52 -4.11 33.41
C MET A 9 -0.24 -4.16 32.08
N LEU A 10 -0.76 -5.32 31.70
CA LEU A 10 -1.42 -5.56 30.41
C LEU A 10 -2.83 -6.12 30.62
N PRO A 11 -3.78 -5.32 31.17
CA PRO A 11 -5.08 -5.82 31.65
C PRO A 11 -5.93 -6.49 30.57
N LEU A 12 -5.77 -6.11 29.29
CA LEU A 12 -6.45 -6.74 28.17
C LEU A 12 -5.94 -8.17 27.87
N PHE A 13 -4.67 -8.43 28.16
CA PHE A 13 -4.09 -9.77 28.08
C PHE A 13 -4.49 -10.59 29.30
N ASP A 14 -4.44 -9.98 30.49
CA ASP A 14 -4.82 -10.62 31.76
C ASP A 14 -6.29 -11.05 31.77
N SER A 15 -7.17 -10.23 31.19
CA SER A 15 -8.61 -10.51 31.04
C SER A 15 -8.93 -11.49 29.90
N GLY A 16 -7.91 -11.99 29.18
CA GLY A 16 -8.07 -12.97 28.10
C GLY A 16 -8.59 -12.41 26.77
N TYR A 17 -8.79 -11.09 26.62
CA TYR A 17 -9.21 -10.48 25.36
C TYR A 17 -8.12 -10.55 24.29
N ILE A 18 -6.85 -10.44 24.69
CA ILE A 18 -5.70 -10.55 23.79
C ILE A 18 -4.87 -11.77 24.15
N ASN A 19 -4.73 -12.68 23.19
CA ASN A 19 -3.88 -13.86 23.35
C ASN A 19 -2.50 -13.60 22.72
N LEU A 20 -1.47 -13.55 23.56
CA LEU A 20 -0.08 -13.34 23.14
C LEU A 20 0.39 -14.39 22.11
N LYS A 21 -0.02 -15.65 22.26
CA LYS A 21 0.37 -16.76 21.36
C LYS A 21 -0.28 -16.68 19.98
N ARG A 22 -1.27 -15.80 19.80
CA ARG A 22 -1.94 -15.55 18.52
C ARG A 22 -1.44 -14.29 17.81
N GLN A 23 -0.47 -13.57 18.41
CA GLN A 23 0.13 -12.38 17.80
C GLN A 23 1.30 -12.77 16.91
N TYR A 24 1.39 -12.13 15.75
CA TYR A 24 2.53 -12.27 14.85
C TYR A 24 3.63 -11.25 15.19
N LEU A 25 4.87 -11.68 15.06
CA LEU A 25 6.04 -10.82 14.96
C LEU A 25 6.26 -10.53 13.47
N THR A 26 5.97 -9.30 13.07
CA THR A 26 5.92 -8.94 11.65
C THR A 26 7.25 -8.39 11.17
N VAL A 27 7.79 -9.00 10.12
CA VAL A 27 8.87 -8.44 9.32
C VAL A 27 8.24 -7.55 8.25
N GLY A 28 8.40 -6.24 8.41
CA GLY A 28 7.84 -5.26 7.46
C GLY A 28 8.80 -5.00 6.30
N VAL A 29 8.28 -4.98 5.07
CA VAL A 29 9.02 -4.59 3.86
C VAL A 29 8.43 -3.32 3.25
N ASN A 30 9.29 -2.49 2.67
CA ASN A 30 8.97 -1.26 1.94
C ASN A 30 10.11 -1.00 0.95
N GLY A 31 9.84 -0.30 -0.15
CA GLY A 31 10.90 0.10 -1.08
C GLY A 31 11.38 -0.98 -2.04
N ILE A 32 10.60 -2.04 -2.27
CA ILE A 32 10.97 -3.13 -3.20
C ILE A 32 11.16 -2.62 -4.63
N VAL A 33 10.32 -1.67 -5.05
CA VAL A 33 10.39 -1.02 -6.36
C VAL A 33 11.71 -0.25 -6.50
N GLU A 34 12.05 0.58 -5.52
CA GLU A 34 13.27 1.38 -5.51
C GLU A 34 14.53 0.50 -5.44
N ALA A 35 14.48 -0.58 -4.66
CA ALA A 35 15.56 -1.56 -4.58
C ALA A 35 15.80 -2.28 -5.91
N ALA A 36 14.74 -2.60 -6.66
CA ALA A 36 14.86 -3.18 -8.00
C ALA A 36 15.43 -2.16 -9.01
N GLU A 37 14.96 -0.92 -8.98
CA GLU A 37 15.46 0.14 -9.87
C GLU A 37 16.94 0.47 -9.63
N SER A 38 17.41 0.42 -8.38
CA SER A 38 18.83 0.65 -8.06
C SER A 38 19.76 -0.41 -8.67
N LEU A 39 19.20 -1.58 -9.01
CA LEU A 39 19.89 -2.68 -9.71
C LEU A 39 19.67 -2.66 -11.23
N GLY A 40 18.93 -1.67 -11.75
CA GLY A 40 18.59 -1.57 -13.17
C GLY A 40 17.46 -2.51 -13.63
N ILE A 41 16.73 -3.12 -12.69
CA ILE A 41 15.62 -4.02 -13.00
C ILE A 41 14.40 -3.18 -13.42
N THR A 42 13.79 -3.54 -14.56
CA THR A 42 12.59 -2.86 -15.04
C THR A 42 11.37 -3.27 -14.22
N ILE A 43 10.62 -2.28 -13.72
CA ILE A 43 9.40 -2.50 -12.93
C ILE A 43 8.20 -2.72 -13.85
N SER A 44 7.94 -3.98 -14.16
CA SER A 44 6.78 -4.43 -14.94
C SER A 44 6.49 -5.90 -14.63
N ASP A 45 5.41 -6.47 -15.17
CA ASP A 45 5.18 -7.91 -15.08
C ASP A 45 6.16 -8.68 -15.99
N ASN A 46 7.38 -8.91 -15.48
CA ASN A 46 8.44 -9.63 -16.17
C ASN A 46 9.15 -10.63 -15.22
N ALA A 47 9.83 -11.62 -15.80
CA ALA A 47 10.45 -12.72 -15.05
C ALA A 47 11.59 -12.26 -14.12
N GLU A 48 12.35 -11.24 -14.51
CA GLU A 48 13.46 -10.72 -13.70
C GLU A 48 12.94 -10.06 -12.42
N TYR A 49 11.94 -9.19 -12.54
CA TYR A 49 11.32 -8.51 -11.41
C TYR A 49 10.54 -9.50 -10.52
N GLU A 50 9.80 -10.44 -11.11
CA GLU A 50 9.16 -11.53 -10.35
C GLU A 50 10.18 -12.32 -9.51
N GLN A 51 11.30 -12.72 -10.12
CA GLN A 51 12.35 -13.46 -9.42
C GLN A 51 13.00 -12.62 -8.31
N PHE A 52 13.22 -11.32 -8.55
CA PHE A 52 13.75 -10.40 -7.54
C PHE A 52 12.83 -10.30 -6.32
N VAL A 53 11.54 -10.06 -6.54
CA VAL A 53 10.54 -10.00 -5.46
C VAL A 53 10.42 -11.34 -4.73
N SER A 54 10.36 -12.45 -5.48
CA SER A 54 10.28 -13.80 -4.92
C SER A 54 11.50 -14.13 -4.06
N ASN A 55 12.71 -13.77 -4.48
CA ASN A 55 13.94 -14.01 -3.71
C ASN A 55 13.92 -13.29 -2.36
N ILE A 56 13.54 -12.02 -2.33
CA ILE A 56 13.49 -11.23 -1.09
C ILE A 56 12.43 -11.80 -0.14
N LEU A 57 11.21 -11.97 -0.63
CA LEU A 57 10.10 -12.41 0.22
C LEU A 57 10.25 -13.88 0.62
N GLY A 58 10.75 -14.73 -0.27
CA GLY A 58 11.03 -16.14 -0.01
C GLY A 58 12.14 -16.36 1.01
N LEU A 59 13.16 -15.49 1.02
CA LEU A 59 14.18 -15.48 2.08
C LEU A 59 13.54 -15.21 3.45
N ILE A 60 12.71 -14.16 3.54
CA ILE A 60 12.01 -13.81 4.78
C ILE A 60 11.07 -14.95 5.20
N GLU A 61 10.31 -15.52 4.26
CA GLU A 61 9.41 -16.63 4.53
C GLU A 61 10.17 -17.86 5.07
N THR A 62 11.32 -18.18 4.48
CA THR A 62 12.19 -19.29 4.91
C THR A 62 12.59 -19.13 6.37
N TYR A 63 13.05 -17.94 6.76
CA TYR A 63 13.43 -17.66 8.14
C TYR A 63 12.24 -17.59 9.09
N ASN A 64 11.10 -17.04 8.65
CA ASN A 64 9.86 -17.04 9.42
C ASN A 64 9.42 -18.48 9.74
N LYS A 65 9.50 -19.40 8.78
CA LYS A 65 9.21 -20.83 8.99
C LYS A 65 10.24 -21.49 9.91
N LYS A 66 11.53 -21.21 9.72
CA LYS A 66 12.64 -21.77 10.53
C LYS A 66 12.51 -21.44 12.01
N TYR A 67 12.13 -20.21 12.35
CA TYR A 67 12.07 -19.74 13.74
C TYR A 67 10.68 -19.79 14.37
N ARG A 68 9.65 -20.19 13.62
CA ARG A 68 8.29 -20.38 14.14
C ARG A 68 8.27 -21.46 15.22
N SER A 69 7.57 -21.18 16.32
CA SER A 69 7.32 -22.15 17.38
C SER A 69 5.84 -22.14 17.78
N LYS A 70 5.46 -22.95 18.78
CA LYS A 70 4.09 -22.95 19.33
C LYS A 70 3.71 -21.61 19.99
N ASP A 71 4.71 -20.83 20.43
CA ASP A 71 4.51 -19.57 21.14
C ASP A 71 5.00 -18.34 20.36
N LEU A 72 5.62 -18.54 19.19
CA LEU A 72 6.16 -17.48 18.34
C LEU A 72 5.68 -17.67 16.90
N LEU A 73 4.88 -16.71 16.44
CA LEU A 73 4.39 -16.64 15.08
C LEU A 73 5.10 -15.50 14.35
N PHE A 74 5.48 -15.71 13.10
CA PHE A 74 6.08 -14.70 12.25
C PHE A 74 5.29 -14.57 10.95
N ASN A 75 5.22 -13.36 10.42
CA ASN A 75 4.68 -13.06 9.09
C ASN A 75 5.54 -11.98 8.41
N CYS A 76 5.32 -11.80 7.11
CA CYS A 76 5.95 -10.76 6.31
C CYS A 76 4.86 -9.86 5.70
N GLU A 77 4.90 -8.57 5.94
CA GLU A 77 3.89 -7.61 5.46
C GLU A 77 4.55 -6.52 4.61
N MET A 78 3.92 -6.17 3.49
CA MET A 78 4.23 -4.93 2.79
C MET A 78 3.61 -3.80 3.60
N ILE A 79 4.41 -3.15 4.43
CA ILE A 79 3.90 -2.19 5.39
C ILE A 79 3.44 -0.90 4.70
N PRO A 80 2.43 -0.20 5.24
CA PRO A 80 2.03 1.12 4.75
C PRO A 80 3.19 2.13 4.67
N ALA A 81 4.13 2.01 5.59
CA ALA A 81 5.29 2.88 5.68
C ALA A 81 4.95 4.39 5.67
N GLU A 82 3.83 4.81 6.29
CA GLU A 82 3.28 6.18 6.20
C GLU A 82 4.36 7.25 6.43
N ASN A 83 5.20 7.06 7.46
CA ASN A 83 6.35 7.94 7.74
C ASN A 83 7.70 7.34 7.36
N VAL A 84 7.88 6.01 7.48
CA VAL A 84 9.21 5.40 7.29
C VAL A 84 9.64 5.34 5.83
N GLY A 85 8.72 5.34 4.86
CA GLY A 85 9.07 5.36 3.44
C GLY A 85 9.81 6.64 3.01
N VAL A 86 9.51 7.77 3.66
CA VAL A 86 10.25 9.03 3.49
C VAL A 86 11.61 8.96 4.17
N LYS A 87 11.67 8.34 5.35
CA LYS A 87 12.92 8.17 6.11
C LYS A 87 13.91 7.27 5.38
N HIS A 88 13.47 6.14 4.82
CA HIS A 88 14.32 5.27 4.02
C HIS A 88 14.95 6.04 2.86
N ALA A 89 14.14 6.77 2.08
CA ALA A 89 14.66 7.61 1.00
C ALA A 89 15.66 8.66 1.48
N ASN A 90 15.44 9.28 2.64
CA ASN A 90 16.34 10.28 3.19
C ASN A 90 17.67 9.68 3.68
N TRP A 91 17.61 8.59 4.44
CA TRP A 91 18.82 7.89 4.92
C TRP A 91 19.65 7.38 3.76
N ASP A 92 19.02 6.76 2.77
CA ASP A 92 19.73 6.28 1.58
C ASP A 92 20.41 7.43 0.82
N ARG A 93 19.75 8.59 0.73
CA ARG A 93 20.30 9.78 0.08
C ARG A 93 21.48 10.37 0.86
N GLU A 94 21.38 10.41 2.18
CA GLU A 94 22.46 10.87 3.07
C GLU A 94 23.70 9.98 2.93
N ASP A 95 23.50 8.68 2.75
CA ASP A 95 24.57 7.69 2.52
C ASP A 95 25.05 7.62 1.06
N GLY A 96 24.47 8.42 0.15
CA GLY A 96 24.89 8.53 -1.24
C GLY A 96 24.39 7.40 -2.17
N TYR A 97 23.37 6.65 -1.76
CA TYR A 97 22.73 5.64 -2.59
C TYR A 97 21.83 6.24 -3.68
N PHE A 98 21.44 5.40 -4.64
CA PHE A 98 20.45 5.76 -5.66
C PHE A 98 19.07 5.90 -5.03
N VAL A 99 18.47 7.09 -5.14
CA VAL A 99 17.15 7.42 -4.56
C VAL A 99 16.27 8.08 -5.63
N PRO A 100 15.38 7.32 -6.30
CA PRO A 100 14.57 7.85 -7.40
C PRO A 100 13.34 8.64 -6.90
N ARG A 101 12.98 8.52 -5.61
CA ARG A 101 11.76 9.11 -5.03
C ARG A 101 11.99 9.60 -3.62
N ASP A 102 11.23 10.64 -3.24
CA ASP A 102 11.25 11.21 -1.88
C ASP A 102 10.49 10.36 -0.85
N CYS A 103 9.65 9.43 -1.32
CA CYS A 103 8.93 8.48 -0.49
C CYS A 103 8.89 7.14 -1.20
N TYR A 104 9.47 6.11 -0.59
CA TYR A 104 9.50 4.78 -1.17
C TYR A 104 8.11 4.12 -1.25
N ASN A 105 7.88 3.40 -2.34
CA ASN A 105 6.63 2.75 -2.62
C ASN A 105 6.35 1.60 -1.65
N SER A 106 5.08 1.48 -1.26
CA SER A 106 4.55 0.37 -0.44
C SER A 106 3.70 -0.57 -1.31
N TYR A 107 4.12 -0.72 -2.56
CA TYR A 107 3.46 -1.48 -3.62
C TYR A 107 4.52 -2.19 -4.45
N PHE A 108 4.10 -3.10 -5.31
CA PHE A 108 4.96 -3.76 -6.29
C PHE A 108 5.06 -3.01 -7.62
N TYR A 109 4.56 -1.77 -7.68
CA TYR A 109 4.56 -0.91 -8.87
C TYR A 109 4.87 0.54 -8.47
N ILE A 110 5.28 1.32 -9.47
CA ILE A 110 5.54 2.76 -9.35
C ILE A 110 4.20 3.52 -9.33
N VAL A 111 3.84 4.16 -8.22
CA VAL A 111 2.51 4.78 -8.04
C VAL A 111 2.24 5.97 -8.95
N GLU A 112 3.29 6.68 -9.37
CA GLU A 112 3.24 7.83 -10.29
C GLU A 112 3.35 7.44 -11.77
N SER A 113 3.61 6.16 -12.07
CA SER A 113 3.79 5.71 -13.46
C SER A 113 2.46 5.68 -14.23
N ALA A 114 2.43 6.39 -15.36
CA ALA A 114 1.37 6.29 -16.35
C ALA A 114 1.50 5.04 -17.25
N ASN A 115 2.65 4.37 -17.22
CA ASN A 115 2.93 3.21 -18.08
C ASN A 115 2.42 1.89 -17.49
N THR A 116 2.03 1.87 -16.21
CA THR A 116 1.53 0.65 -15.55
C THR A 116 0.00 0.63 -15.57
N SER A 117 -0.57 -0.25 -16.41
CA SER A 117 -2.01 -0.37 -16.57
C SER A 117 -2.72 -0.88 -15.30
N VAL A 118 -4.04 -0.68 -15.22
CA VAL A 118 -4.88 -1.24 -14.15
C VAL A 118 -4.70 -2.76 -14.06
N ILE A 119 -4.74 -3.46 -15.19
CA ILE A 119 -4.62 -4.92 -15.23
C ILE A 119 -3.24 -5.38 -14.74
N GLU A 120 -2.19 -4.67 -15.13
CA GLU A 120 -0.83 -4.97 -14.68
C GLU A 120 -0.66 -4.73 -13.18
N LYS A 121 -1.24 -3.67 -12.60
CA LYS A 121 -1.25 -3.47 -11.14
C LYS A 121 -1.93 -4.64 -10.40
N PHE A 122 -2.99 -5.22 -10.96
CA PHE A 122 -3.61 -6.44 -10.41
C PHE A 122 -2.69 -7.67 -10.52
N ARG A 123 -1.88 -7.79 -11.59
CA ARG A 123 -0.88 -8.87 -11.74
C ARG A 123 0.28 -8.72 -10.77
N LEU A 124 0.80 -7.51 -10.61
CA LEU A 124 1.90 -7.18 -9.68
C LEU A 124 1.49 -7.35 -8.21
N HIS A 125 0.20 -7.27 -7.89
CA HIS A 125 -0.35 -7.68 -6.58
C HIS A 125 -1.03 -9.06 -6.62
N GLY A 126 -0.80 -9.83 -7.68
CA GLY A 126 -1.34 -11.16 -7.88
C GLY A 126 -0.46 -12.24 -7.26
N ARG A 127 -0.92 -13.49 -7.38
CA ARG A 127 -0.33 -14.68 -6.74
C ARG A 127 1.19 -14.78 -6.95
N ARG A 128 1.67 -14.52 -8.17
CA ARG A 128 3.11 -14.60 -8.54
C ARG A 128 4.01 -13.72 -7.69
N TYR A 129 3.53 -12.54 -7.30
CA TYR A 129 4.33 -11.58 -6.51
C TYR A 129 4.08 -11.70 -5.01
N ILE A 130 2.87 -12.09 -4.61
CA ILE A 130 2.49 -12.14 -3.19
C ILE A 130 2.62 -13.54 -2.57
N GLU A 131 3.07 -14.55 -3.31
CA GLU A 131 3.13 -15.95 -2.87
C GLU A 131 3.82 -16.12 -1.51
N HIS A 132 4.96 -15.45 -1.32
CA HIS A 132 5.75 -15.51 -0.09
C HIS A 132 5.36 -14.44 0.95
N LEU A 133 4.38 -13.58 0.65
CA LEU A 133 3.93 -12.49 1.52
C LEU A 133 2.83 -12.96 2.49
N THR A 134 3.25 -13.53 3.61
CA THR A 134 2.37 -14.19 4.59
C THR A 134 1.53 -13.26 5.48
N GLY A 135 1.84 -11.95 5.50
CA GLY A 135 1.13 -10.91 6.25
C GLY A 135 0.24 -10.00 5.39
N GLY A 136 0.38 -10.07 4.07
CA GLY A 136 -0.47 -9.37 3.11
C GLY A 136 0.12 -8.07 2.55
N SER A 137 -0.50 -7.61 1.46
CA SER A 137 -0.32 -6.29 0.85
C SER A 137 -1.67 -5.81 0.34
N ALA A 138 -1.87 -4.50 0.27
CA ALA A 138 -3.10 -3.89 -0.22
C ALA A 138 -2.85 -3.19 -1.55
N LEU A 139 -3.60 -3.54 -2.59
CA LEU A 139 -3.64 -2.77 -3.84
C LEU A 139 -4.65 -1.62 -3.72
N HIS A 140 -4.16 -0.40 -3.86
CA HIS A 140 -4.98 0.81 -3.87
C HIS A 140 -5.15 1.27 -5.32
N MET A 141 -6.18 0.76 -6.00
CA MET A 141 -6.37 0.99 -7.42
C MET A 141 -6.97 2.37 -7.69
N ASN A 142 -6.12 3.32 -8.06
CA ASN A 142 -6.52 4.70 -8.34
C ASN A 142 -7.17 4.83 -9.72
N LEU A 143 -8.39 5.39 -9.74
CA LEU A 143 -9.19 5.66 -10.93
C LEU A 143 -9.63 7.13 -10.93
N GLU A 144 -9.60 7.80 -12.08
CA GLU A 144 -10.05 9.20 -12.18
C GLU A 144 -11.56 9.33 -11.94
N GLU A 145 -12.34 8.32 -12.32
CA GLU A 145 -13.78 8.30 -12.18
C GLU A 145 -14.33 6.92 -11.81
N HIS A 146 -15.60 6.90 -11.43
CA HIS A 146 -16.31 5.65 -11.17
C HIS A 146 -16.60 4.91 -12.47
N LEU A 147 -16.38 3.59 -12.44
CA LEU A 147 -16.67 2.72 -13.57
C LEU A 147 -18.14 2.31 -13.59
N SER A 148 -18.60 1.85 -14.76
CA SER A 148 -19.89 1.17 -14.86
C SER A 148 -19.88 -0.16 -14.09
N GLN A 149 -21.07 -0.65 -13.73
CA GLN A 149 -21.22 -1.94 -13.04
C GLN A 149 -20.57 -3.11 -13.83
N PRO A 150 -20.72 -3.24 -15.17
CA PRO A 150 -20.02 -4.27 -15.93
C PRO A 150 -18.49 -4.18 -15.87
N GLN A 151 -17.93 -2.96 -15.93
CA GLN A 151 -16.48 -2.73 -15.82
C GLN A 151 -15.96 -3.15 -14.44
N TYR A 152 -16.62 -2.76 -13.34
CA TYR A 152 -16.25 -3.21 -12.01
C TYR A 152 -16.33 -4.75 -11.88
N ARG A 153 -17.38 -5.38 -12.41
CA ARG A 153 -17.50 -6.84 -12.42
C ARG A 153 -16.33 -7.49 -13.16
N GLN A 154 -15.87 -6.89 -14.25
CA GLN A 154 -14.71 -7.40 -14.99
C GLN A 154 -13.42 -7.27 -14.18
N LEU A 155 -13.18 -6.14 -13.50
CA LEU A 155 -12.01 -5.99 -12.64
C LEU A 155 -12.02 -6.95 -11.44
N LEU A 156 -13.18 -7.25 -10.87
CA LEU A 156 -13.31 -8.27 -9.83
C LEU A 156 -12.93 -9.68 -10.35
N ARG A 157 -13.30 -10.01 -11.59
CA ARG A 157 -12.88 -11.27 -12.24
C ARG A 157 -11.37 -11.31 -12.49
N VAL A 158 -10.79 -10.19 -12.91
CA VAL A 158 -9.33 -10.05 -13.08
C VAL A 158 -8.64 -10.27 -11.74
N ALA A 159 -9.06 -9.59 -10.68
CA ALA A 159 -8.48 -9.76 -9.35
C ALA A 159 -8.54 -11.24 -8.89
N ALA A 160 -9.67 -11.90 -9.07
CA ALA A 160 -9.82 -13.32 -8.73
C ALA A 160 -8.92 -14.24 -9.58
N LYS A 161 -8.79 -13.95 -10.88
CA LYS A 161 -7.93 -14.72 -11.79
C LYS A 161 -6.44 -14.55 -11.47
N GLU A 162 -6.00 -13.32 -11.24
CA GLU A 162 -4.61 -13.00 -10.92
C GLU A 162 -4.26 -13.38 -9.47
N GLY A 163 -5.26 -13.58 -8.60
CA GLY A 163 -5.06 -13.90 -7.18
C GLY A 163 -4.75 -12.69 -6.31
N CYS A 164 -5.15 -11.49 -6.74
CA CYS A 164 -5.07 -10.27 -5.93
C CYS A 164 -6.17 -10.30 -4.86
N ASN A 165 -5.79 -10.67 -3.65
CA ASN A 165 -6.73 -11.00 -2.56
C ASN A 165 -7.16 -9.79 -1.71
N TYR A 166 -6.41 -8.69 -1.74
CA TYR A 166 -6.75 -7.49 -1.00
C TYR A 166 -6.51 -6.23 -1.83
N PHE A 167 -7.61 -5.59 -2.23
CA PHE A 167 -7.58 -4.37 -3.04
C PHE A 167 -8.77 -3.47 -2.76
N THR A 168 -8.63 -2.21 -3.20
CA THR A 168 -9.68 -1.18 -3.17
C THR A 168 -9.69 -0.42 -4.48
N PHE A 169 -10.84 0.16 -4.83
CA PHE A 169 -10.92 1.17 -5.89
C PHE A 169 -10.94 2.55 -5.25
N ASN A 170 -10.01 3.40 -5.68
CA ASN A 170 -9.81 4.74 -5.15
C ASN A 170 -10.17 5.78 -6.22
N ILE A 171 -11.34 6.36 -6.05
CA ILE A 171 -11.76 7.58 -6.74
C ILE A 171 -11.76 8.65 -5.64
N PRO A 172 -11.03 9.78 -5.80
CA PRO A 172 -11.04 10.82 -4.78
C PRO A 172 -12.43 11.44 -4.63
N ASN A 173 -12.99 11.39 -3.42
CA ASN A 173 -14.25 12.09 -3.12
C ASN A 173 -13.96 13.57 -2.87
N THR A 174 -14.64 14.46 -3.58
CA THR A 174 -14.49 15.91 -3.44
C THR A 174 -15.20 16.40 -2.18
N LEU A 175 -14.51 17.14 -1.32
CA LEU A 175 -15.06 17.85 -0.17
C LEU A 175 -14.92 19.36 -0.39
N CYS A 176 -16.03 20.08 -0.47
CA CYS A 176 -16.01 21.53 -0.46
C CYS A 176 -15.66 22.06 0.94
N LYS A 177 -14.62 22.89 1.05
CA LYS A 177 -14.20 23.49 2.32
C LYS A 177 -15.07 24.69 2.74
N ASP A 178 -15.83 25.28 1.80
CA ASP A 178 -16.66 26.46 2.09
C ASP A 178 -18.08 26.08 2.53
N CYS A 179 -18.72 25.11 1.87
CA CYS A 179 -20.10 24.69 2.19
C CYS A 179 -20.21 23.29 2.80
N GLY A 180 -19.10 22.54 2.90
CA GLY A 180 -19.07 21.18 3.47
C GLY A 180 -19.67 20.08 2.58
N HIS A 181 -20.12 20.38 1.37
CA HIS A 181 -20.68 19.39 0.44
C HIS A 181 -19.64 18.32 0.06
N ILE A 182 -20.05 17.05 0.05
CA ILE A 182 -19.23 15.92 -0.38
C ILE A 182 -19.83 15.31 -1.65
N ASP A 183 -19.04 15.29 -2.72
CA ASP A 183 -19.35 14.58 -3.96
C ASP A 183 -18.43 13.36 -4.10
N LYS A 184 -18.96 12.25 -4.62
CA LYS A 184 -18.21 11.00 -4.81
C LYS A 184 -17.30 11.03 -6.05
N ARG A 185 -17.43 12.06 -6.89
CA ARG A 185 -16.59 12.27 -8.07
C ARG A 185 -15.36 13.09 -7.72
N TYR A 186 -14.33 12.95 -8.55
CA TYR A 186 -13.11 13.73 -8.46
C TYR A 186 -13.26 15.06 -9.22
N LEU A 187 -13.79 16.08 -8.56
CA LEU A 187 -14.15 17.38 -9.14
C LEU A 187 -13.17 18.47 -8.70
N GLN A 188 -12.95 19.45 -9.57
CA GLN A 188 -12.14 20.64 -9.26
C GLN A 188 -12.98 21.81 -8.71
N GLU A 189 -14.31 21.64 -8.70
CA GLU A 189 -15.26 22.66 -8.29
C GLU A 189 -16.45 22.01 -7.57
N CYS A 190 -16.94 22.65 -6.51
CA CYS A 190 -18.10 22.19 -5.77
C CYS A 190 -19.38 22.33 -6.63
N PRO A 191 -20.15 21.25 -6.86
CA PRO A 191 -21.36 21.31 -7.67
C PRO A 191 -22.53 22.03 -6.99
N HIS A 192 -22.41 22.34 -5.68
CA HIS A 192 -23.46 23.00 -4.90
C HIS A 192 -23.27 24.52 -4.79
N CYS A 193 -22.03 24.99 -4.61
CA CYS A 193 -21.74 26.41 -4.38
C CYS A 193 -20.70 27.01 -5.33
N HIS A 194 -20.20 26.23 -6.29
CA HIS A 194 -19.19 26.64 -7.28
C HIS A 194 -17.83 27.09 -6.70
N SER A 195 -17.59 26.84 -5.41
CA SER A 195 -16.29 27.05 -4.81
C SER A 195 -15.24 26.09 -5.39
N LYS A 196 -14.05 26.62 -5.67
CA LYS A 196 -12.84 25.86 -6.02
C LYS A 196 -11.99 25.51 -4.81
N ASN A 197 -12.40 25.94 -3.61
CA ASN A 197 -11.74 25.60 -2.36
C ASN A 197 -12.15 24.18 -1.93
N VAL A 198 -11.58 23.18 -2.60
CA VAL A 198 -11.90 21.77 -2.39
C VAL A 198 -10.74 21.00 -1.74
N ASP A 199 -11.09 19.92 -1.06
CA ASP A 199 -10.20 18.87 -0.59
C ASP A 199 -10.64 17.54 -1.20
N TYR A 200 -9.82 16.51 -1.00
CA TYR A 200 -10.12 15.17 -1.47
C TYR A 200 -10.02 14.15 -0.35
N LEU A 201 -11.01 13.27 -0.23
CA LEU A 201 -10.91 12.07 0.59
C LEU A 201 -10.48 10.91 -0.31
N THR A 202 -9.31 10.33 -0.04
CA THR A 202 -8.80 9.16 -0.76
C THR A 202 -7.93 8.30 0.16
N ARG A 203 -7.53 7.12 -0.32
CA ARG A 203 -6.60 6.22 0.37
C ARG A 203 -5.23 6.34 -0.28
N ILE A 204 -4.34 7.13 0.32
CA ILE A 204 -2.92 7.15 -0.08
C ILE A 204 -2.25 5.87 0.44
N ILE A 205 -2.48 5.56 1.71
CA ILE A 205 -1.92 4.38 2.35
C ILE A 205 -2.90 3.74 3.34
N GLY A 206 -3.60 2.71 2.89
CA GLY A 206 -4.51 1.91 3.71
C GLY A 206 -5.91 2.51 3.86
N TYR A 207 -6.05 3.66 4.52
CA TYR A 207 -7.34 4.17 5.01
C TYR A 207 -7.78 5.50 4.39
N LEU A 208 -9.11 5.71 4.35
CA LEU A 208 -9.71 6.90 3.75
C LEU A 208 -9.49 8.09 4.68
N LYS A 209 -8.86 9.16 4.17
CA LYS A 209 -8.57 10.38 4.92
C LYS A 209 -8.53 11.55 3.95
N ARG A 210 -8.75 12.77 4.46
CA ARG A 210 -8.55 13.99 3.68
C ARG A 210 -7.07 14.12 3.31
N VAL A 211 -6.78 14.45 2.06
CA VAL A 211 -5.40 14.63 1.58
C VAL A 211 -4.66 15.63 2.48
N SER A 212 -5.29 16.77 2.78
CA SER A 212 -4.73 17.80 3.66
C SER A 212 -4.38 17.35 5.08
N ASN A 213 -4.95 16.23 5.56
CA ASN A 213 -4.68 15.71 6.90
C ASN A 213 -3.51 14.71 6.93
N PHE A 214 -2.99 14.28 5.77
CA PHE A 214 -1.77 13.47 5.73
C PHE A 214 -0.52 14.33 6.00
N SER A 215 0.61 13.68 6.29
CA SER A 215 1.90 14.39 6.38
C SER A 215 2.20 15.14 5.08
N LEU A 216 2.99 16.21 5.15
CA LEU A 216 3.34 17.02 3.98
C LEU A 216 3.95 16.16 2.87
N ASP A 217 4.80 15.20 3.21
CA ASP A 217 5.43 14.33 2.22
C ASP A 217 4.43 13.36 1.58
N ARG A 218 3.43 12.90 2.32
CA ARG A 218 2.32 12.12 1.75
C ARG A 218 1.39 12.96 0.89
N GLN A 219 1.21 14.24 1.19
CA GLN A 219 0.49 15.16 0.31
C GLN A 219 1.24 15.34 -1.03
N LYS A 220 2.57 15.52 -0.99
CA LYS A 220 3.40 15.59 -2.20
C LYS A 220 3.33 14.30 -3.02
N GLU A 221 3.39 13.15 -2.35
CA GLU A 221 3.27 11.84 -2.99
C GLU A 221 1.89 11.67 -3.64
N ALA A 222 0.80 12.03 -2.95
CA ALA A 222 -0.56 12.00 -3.48
C ALA A 222 -0.71 12.82 -4.77
N ALA A 223 -0.09 14.01 -4.80
CA ALA A 223 -0.14 14.91 -5.94
C ALA A 223 0.57 14.37 -7.19
N ARG A 224 1.48 13.40 -7.02
CA ARG A 224 2.21 12.75 -8.13
C ARG A 224 1.57 11.44 -8.59
N ARG A 225 0.61 10.89 -7.84
CA ARG A 225 0.01 9.58 -8.17
C ARG A 225 -0.72 9.61 -9.51
N PHE A 226 -0.57 8.52 -10.25
CA PHE A 226 -1.34 8.28 -11.45
C PHE A 226 -2.72 7.72 -11.12
N TYR A 227 -3.76 8.33 -11.69
CA TYR A 227 -5.14 7.87 -11.67
C TYR A 227 -5.50 7.39 -13.07
N ALA A 228 -5.98 6.16 -13.20
CA ALA A 228 -6.30 5.60 -14.52
C ALA A 228 -7.65 6.13 -15.03
N LYS A 229 -7.71 6.41 -16.33
CA LYS A 229 -8.94 6.80 -17.03
C LYS A 229 -9.78 5.57 -17.37
N ALA A 230 -11.09 5.76 -17.45
CA ALA A 230 -11.99 4.73 -17.95
C ALA A 230 -11.93 4.73 -19.48
N GLU A 231 -11.03 3.94 -20.06
CA GLU A 231 -11.02 3.62 -21.49
C GLU A 231 -11.60 2.22 -21.74
#